data_AF-A0A7S2R306-F1
#
_entry.id   AF-A0A7S2R306-F1
#
_cell.length_a   1.000
_cell.length_b   1.000
_cell.length_c   1.000
_cell.angle_alpha   90.00
_cell.angle_beta   90.00
_cell.angle_gamma   90.00
#
_symmetry.space_group_name_H-M   'P 1'
#
loop_
_entity.id
_entity.type
_entity.pdbx_description
1 polymer ?
#
loop_
_entity_poly.entity_id
_entity_poly.type
_entity_poly.pdbx_seq_one_letter_code
_entity_poly.pdbx_strand_id
1 'polypeptide(L)'
;DDDDNKDNNQDYPNSPSLRIGFIGCGTIASAITTGLLTQTTFPQPISNIYLSKRSETKSSLLAQTFPDRITVMEDNQDIVNHSDVIFVCVLPTQELSLLTALNIPPHKVLVSLVSTSKLENMMEATKLGPENVYKMICLPPVAKLQGTCIMVPPDQTSIHIQALFSTLGGKCIECENEAIMDAMMIPGCLMGPIYGLMRQNRDWMIRQGVPAKDASYFVGRQYLSIVQDAERHCDEEEYFNELIDEQTPGGLNEQSLKNLEKVGFLNSYDDAMDAILDRLNGKTDGSM
;
A
#
# COMPACT_ATOMS: atom_id res chain seq x y z
N ASP A 1 27.48 38.72 -0.91
CA ASP A 1 26.09 38.52 -1.33
C ASP A 1 25.63 37.19 -0.76
N ASP A 2 25.45 37.25 0.56
CA ASP A 2 24.66 36.32 1.35
C ASP A 2 23.19 36.65 1.09
N ASP A 3 22.40 35.64 0.75
CA ASP A 3 20.98 35.46 1.08
C ASP A 3 20.30 34.68 -0.04
N ASP A 4 20.13 33.37 0.17
CA ASP A 4 18.84 32.69 -0.05
C ASP A 4 19.02 31.20 0.30
N ASN A 5 19.18 30.93 1.59
CA ASN A 5 18.85 29.63 2.17
C ASN A 5 17.85 29.89 3.29
N LYS A 6 16.61 30.22 2.91
CA LYS A 6 15.52 30.33 3.87
C LYS A 6 15.03 28.92 4.19
N ASP A 7 15.44 28.47 5.37
CA ASP A 7 14.78 27.46 6.18
C ASP A 7 13.25 27.56 6.05
N ASN A 8 12.63 26.62 5.35
CA ASN A 8 11.20 26.33 5.47
C ASN A 8 10.96 25.44 6.70
N ASN A 9 11.47 25.86 7.86
CA ASN A 9 11.04 25.34 9.14
C ASN A 9 9.75 26.08 9.51
N GLN A 10 8.63 25.62 8.97
CA GLN A 10 7.34 25.92 9.58
C GLN A 10 7.30 25.17 10.91
N ASP A 11 7.74 25.85 11.97
CA ASP A 11 7.38 25.47 13.33
C ASP A 11 5.84 25.39 13.39
N TYR A 12 5.32 24.21 13.74
CA TYR A 12 3.91 23.95 14.04
C TYR A 12 3.77 23.78 15.57
N PRO A 13 3.87 24.83 16.40
CA PRO A 13 4.04 24.66 17.84
C PRO A 13 2.74 24.31 18.56
N ASN A 14 1.60 24.19 17.86
CA ASN A 14 0.27 24.07 18.46
C ASN A 14 -0.70 23.13 17.71
N SER A 15 -0.24 22.32 16.76
CA SER A 15 -1.10 21.27 16.20
C SER A 15 -1.31 20.20 17.26
N PRO A 16 -2.55 19.88 17.68
CA PRO A 16 -2.79 18.81 18.65
C PRO A 16 -2.20 17.51 18.11
N SER A 17 -1.57 16.73 18.99
CA SER A 17 -0.96 15.46 18.61
C SER A 17 -2.03 14.47 18.10
N LEU A 18 -1.73 13.79 17.00
CA LEU A 18 -2.67 12.92 16.31
C LEU A 18 -2.86 11.60 17.06
N ARG A 19 -4.12 11.17 17.23
CA ARG A 19 -4.45 9.85 17.79
C ARG A 19 -5.03 8.95 16.71
N ILE A 20 -4.49 7.74 16.59
CA ILE A 20 -4.86 6.82 15.51
C ILE A 20 -5.44 5.54 16.12
N GLY A 21 -6.54 5.04 15.59
CA GLY A 21 -7.15 3.78 16.00
C GLY A 21 -7.12 2.74 14.89
N PHE A 22 -6.79 1.50 15.21
CA PHE A 22 -6.91 0.36 14.31
C PHE A 22 -7.89 -0.67 14.88
N ILE A 23 -9.01 -0.85 14.17
CA ILE A 23 -9.97 -1.92 14.43
C ILE A 23 -9.60 -3.11 13.53
N GLY A 24 -9.07 -4.15 14.15
CA GLY A 24 -8.35 -5.24 13.49
C GLY A 24 -6.84 -5.00 13.53
N CYS A 25 -6.09 -5.94 14.11
CA CYS A 25 -4.62 -5.88 14.18
C CYS A 25 -3.98 -7.04 13.39
N GLY A 26 -4.27 -7.06 12.08
CA GLY A 26 -3.69 -8.01 11.13
C GLY A 26 -2.30 -7.62 10.66
N THR A 27 -1.76 -8.31 9.64
CA THR A 27 -0.43 -8.01 9.09
C THR A 27 -0.29 -6.57 8.61
N ILE A 28 -1.30 -6.05 7.90
CA ILE A 28 -1.22 -4.70 7.35
C ILE A 28 -1.33 -3.62 8.42
N ALA A 29 -2.26 -3.77 9.38
CA ALA A 29 -2.39 -2.85 10.52
C ALA A 29 -1.07 -2.80 11.33
N SER A 30 -0.45 -3.96 11.58
CA SER A 30 0.86 -4.01 12.24
C SER A 30 1.95 -3.32 11.42
N ALA A 31 1.99 -3.55 10.10
CA ALA A 31 2.98 -2.93 9.23
C ALA A 31 2.85 -1.40 9.20
N ILE A 32 1.63 -0.89 9.03
CA ILE A 32 1.36 0.55 9.07
C ILE A 32 1.70 1.12 10.44
N THR A 33 1.27 0.48 11.54
CA THR A 33 1.60 0.91 12.90
C THR A 33 3.11 1.03 13.11
N THR A 34 3.89 0.02 12.68
CA THR A 34 5.34 0.06 12.76
C THR A 34 5.92 1.22 11.93
N GLY A 35 5.50 1.37 10.68
CA GLY A 35 5.99 2.46 9.81
C GLY A 35 5.67 3.85 10.36
N LEU A 36 4.44 4.06 10.84
CA LEU A 36 3.99 5.34 11.42
C LEU A 36 4.75 5.71 12.70
N LEU A 37 5.23 4.74 13.46
CA LEU A 37 6.00 5.00 14.69
C LEU A 37 7.51 5.09 14.47
N THR A 38 8.03 4.64 13.31
CA THR A 38 9.46 4.66 12.99
C THR A 38 9.85 5.76 12.01
N GLN A 39 8.91 6.26 11.21
CA GLN A 39 9.10 7.46 10.41
C GLN A 39 9.44 8.69 11.28
N THR A 40 10.04 9.70 10.66
CA THR A 40 10.47 10.94 11.34
C THR A 40 10.14 12.21 10.55
N THR A 41 9.47 12.09 9.42
CA THR A 41 9.32 13.17 8.44
C THR A 41 7.95 13.84 8.46
N PHE A 42 6.96 13.28 9.17
CA PHE A 42 5.66 13.92 9.30
C PHE A 42 5.69 14.96 10.43
N PRO A 43 5.28 16.22 10.16
CA PRO A 43 5.46 17.31 11.12
C PRO A 43 4.55 17.21 12.35
N GLN A 44 3.36 16.61 12.23
CA GLN A 44 2.43 16.46 13.34
C GLN A 44 2.74 15.19 14.15
N PRO A 45 3.01 15.29 15.47
CA PRO A 45 3.36 14.11 16.26
C PRO A 45 2.15 13.20 16.49
N ILE A 46 2.34 11.88 16.37
CA ILE A 46 1.35 10.88 16.78
C ILE A 46 1.46 10.68 18.29
N SER A 47 0.46 11.06 19.08
CA SER A 47 0.53 10.86 20.54
C SER A 47 0.38 9.39 20.92
N ASN A 48 -0.62 8.71 20.36
CA ASN A 48 -0.91 7.32 20.67
C ASN A 48 -1.58 6.59 19.50
N ILE A 49 -1.32 5.28 19.43
CA ILE A 49 -2.01 4.36 18.53
C ILE A 49 -2.81 3.34 19.35
N TYR A 50 -4.12 3.28 19.13
CA TYR A 50 -5.05 2.38 19.79
C TYR A 50 -5.30 1.15 18.91
N LEU A 51 -5.06 -0.06 19.43
CA LEU A 51 -5.17 -1.31 18.66
C LEU A 51 -6.23 -2.23 19.28
N SER A 52 -7.07 -2.84 18.45
CA SER A 52 -7.99 -3.88 18.92
C SER A 52 -7.24 -5.13 19.39
N LYS A 53 -7.64 -5.71 20.52
CA LYS A 53 -7.03 -6.93 21.08
C LYS A 53 -7.31 -8.21 20.30
N ARG A 54 -8.32 -8.24 19.42
CA ARG A 54 -8.78 -9.48 18.73
C ARG A 54 -7.70 -10.23 17.93
N SER A 55 -6.55 -9.60 17.66
CA SER A 55 -5.32 -10.26 17.18
C SER A 55 -4.22 -10.15 18.23
N GLU A 56 -4.44 -10.79 19.38
CA GLU A 56 -3.70 -10.58 20.64
C GLU A 56 -2.19 -10.73 20.46
N THR A 57 -1.74 -11.72 19.67
CA THR A 57 -0.31 -11.93 19.43
C THR A 57 0.36 -10.71 18.79
N LYS A 58 -0.26 -10.09 17.78
CA LYS A 58 0.34 -8.95 17.08
C LYS A 58 0.17 -7.64 17.85
N SER A 59 -1.02 -7.39 18.39
CA SER A 59 -1.27 -6.18 19.18
C SER A 59 -0.39 -6.14 20.44
N SER A 60 -0.22 -7.27 21.13
CA SER A 60 0.64 -7.34 22.31
C SER A 60 2.13 -7.23 21.97
N LEU A 61 2.57 -7.77 20.83
CA LEU A 61 3.95 -7.60 20.37
C LEU A 61 4.26 -6.11 20.05
N LEU A 62 3.33 -5.44 19.37
CA LEU A 62 3.45 -4.01 19.08
C LEU A 62 3.48 -3.19 20.36
N ALA A 63 2.58 -3.45 21.31
CA ALA A 63 2.57 -2.76 22.61
C ALA A 63 3.86 -2.98 23.41
N GLN A 64 4.47 -4.17 23.33
CA GLN A 64 5.79 -4.42 23.94
C GLN A 64 6.92 -3.69 23.22
N THR A 65 6.82 -3.51 21.91
CA THR A 65 7.83 -2.83 21.09
C THR A 65 7.76 -1.30 21.26
N PHE A 66 6.56 -0.76 21.44
CA PHE A 66 6.29 0.69 21.57
C PHE A 66 5.40 1.00 22.79
N PRO A 67 5.86 0.72 24.02
CA PRO A 67 5.02 0.74 25.22
C PRO A 67 4.41 2.11 25.55
N ASP A 68 5.11 3.20 25.22
CA ASP A 68 4.64 4.57 25.52
C ASP A 68 3.78 5.18 24.41
N ARG A 69 3.53 4.42 23.33
CA ARG A 69 2.89 4.93 22.10
C ARG A 69 1.73 4.07 21.62
N ILE A 70 1.52 2.91 22.26
CA ILE A 70 0.49 1.95 21.86
C ILE A 70 -0.36 1.57 23.06
N THR A 71 -1.68 1.61 22.87
CA THR A 71 -2.65 1.09 23.84
C THR A 71 -3.51 0.03 23.19
N VAL A 72 -3.56 -1.17 23.77
CA VAL A 72 -4.42 -2.25 23.30
C VAL A 72 -5.77 -2.16 24.01
N MET A 73 -6.86 -2.16 23.25
CA MET A 73 -8.23 -2.04 23.75
C MET A 73 -9.07 -3.26 23.36
N GLU A 74 -9.98 -3.65 24.24
CA GLU A 74 -10.92 -4.76 24.01
C GLU A 74 -12.08 -4.33 23.12
N ASP A 75 -12.67 -3.16 23.42
CA ASP A 75 -13.84 -2.66 22.73
C ASP A 75 -13.47 -1.75 21.55
N ASN A 76 -14.11 -2.00 20.41
CA ASN A 76 -13.91 -1.18 19.21
C ASN A 76 -14.50 0.22 19.38
N GLN A 77 -15.57 0.39 20.15
CA GLN A 77 -16.12 1.71 20.41
C GLN A 77 -15.16 2.56 21.25
N ASP A 78 -14.42 1.97 22.18
CA ASP A 78 -13.36 2.68 22.90
C ASP A 78 -12.25 3.16 21.97
N ILE A 79 -11.84 2.35 20.99
CA ILE A 79 -10.87 2.77 19.96
C ILE A 79 -11.41 3.97 19.19
N VAL A 80 -12.68 3.91 18.74
CA VAL A 80 -13.33 5.03 18.06
C VAL A 80 -13.32 6.26 18.95
N ASN A 81 -13.68 6.15 20.23
CA ASN A 81 -13.78 7.28 21.15
C ASN A 81 -12.45 8.01 21.36
N HIS A 82 -11.34 7.27 21.41
CA HIS A 82 -10.01 7.82 21.69
C HIS A 82 -9.19 8.23 20.44
N SER A 83 -9.67 7.95 19.23
CA SER A 83 -8.94 8.22 17.99
C SER A 83 -9.48 9.44 17.23
N ASP A 84 -8.63 10.11 16.46
CA ASP A 84 -9.00 11.15 15.50
C ASP A 84 -9.20 10.54 14.10
N VAL A 85 -8.34 9.57 13.73
CA VAL A 85 -8.45 8.74 12.52
C VAL A 85 -8.67 7.29 12.92
N ILE A 86 -9.67 6.64 12.32
CA ILE A 86 -10.03 5.24 12.56
C ILE A 86 -9.71 4.43 11.30
N PHE A 87 -8.81 3.47 11.42
CA PHE A 87 -8.50 2.47 10.41
C PHE A 87 -9.28 1.19 10.66
N VAL A 88 -10.01 0.71 9.65
CA VAL A 88 -10.71 -0.57 9.68
C VAL A 88 -9.92 -1.60 8.88
N CYS A 89 -9.46 -2.64 9.57
CA CYS A 89 -8.55 -3.68 9.06
C CYS A 89 -9.10 -5.09 9.35
N VAL A 90 -10.39 -5.30 9.10
CA VAL A 90 -11.08 -6.58 9.36
C VAL A 90 -11.22 -7.41 8.07
N LEU A 91 -11.82 -8.59 8.16
CA LEU A 91 -12.15 -9.36 6.96
C LEU A 91 -13.32 -8.70 6.21
N PRO A 92 -13.39 -8.80 4.86
CA PRO A 92 -14.49 -8.25 4.07
C PRO A 92 -15.88 -8.60 4.60
N THR A 93 -16.07 -9.85 5.03
CA THR A 93 -17.35 -10.35 5.55
C THR A 93 -17.78 -9.74 6.88
N GLN A 94 -16.88 -9.06 7.59
CA GLN A 94 -17.11 -8.49 8.92
C GLN A 94 -17.37 -6.98 8.86
N GLU A 95 -16.85 -6.30 7.85
CA GLU A 95 -16.78 -4.84 7.79
C GLU A 95 -18.13 -4.15 8.00
N LEU A 96 -19.13 -4.47 7.17
CA LEU A 96 -20.40 -3.75 7.19
C LEU A 96 -21.13 -3.90 8.54
N SER A 97 -21.13 -5.11 9.09
CA SER A 97 -21.73 -5.40 10.40
C SER A 97 -21.01 -4.67 11.54
N LEU A 98 -19.68 -4.55 11.44
CA LEU A 98 -18.86 -3.79 12.40
C LEU A 98 -19.18 -2.30 12.32
N LEU A 99 -19.15 -1.72 11.11
CA LEU A 99 -19.38 -0.28 10.91
C LEU A 99 -20.77 0.14 11.39
N THR A 100 -21.79 -0.68 11.12
CA THR A 100 -23.18 -0.42 11.56
C THR A 100 -23.32 -0.40 13.08
N ALA A 101 -22.47 -1.13 13.81
CA ALA A 101 -22.51 -1.20 15.27
C ALA A 101 -21.75 -0.05 15.97
N LEU A 102 -20.93 0.70 15.23
CA LEU A 102 -20.10 1.77 15.79
C LEU A 102 -20.82 3.11 15.74
N ASN A 103 -20.67 3.90 16.79
CA ASN A 103 -21.07 5.30 16.82
C ASN A 103 -19.83 6.16 16.53
N ILE A 104 -19.67 6.57 15.27
CA ILE A 104 -18.54 7.39 14.84
C ILE A 104 -18.98 8.86 14.75
N PRO A 105 -18.39 9.77 15.54
CA PRO A 105 -18.71 11.20 15.44
C PRO A 105 -18.37 11.77 14.05
N PRO A 106 -19.17 12.73 13.54
CA PRO A 106 -19.07 13.23 12.16
C PRO A 106 -17.79 14.02 11.84
N HIS A 107 -16.99 14.38 12.84
CA HIS A 107 -15.72 15.09 12.66
C HIS A 107 -14.50 14.15 12.58
N LYS A 108 -14.70 12.84 12.74
CA LYS A 108 -13.62 11.86 12.71
C LYS A 108 -13.46 11.29 11.32
N VAL A 109 -12.22 10.94 10.99
CA VAL A 109 -11.92 10.33 9.70
C VAL A 109 -11.94 8.82 9.81
N LEU A 110 -12.66 8.17 8.91
CA LEU A 110 -12.71 6.73 8.74
C LEU A 110 -11.93 6.33 7.49
N VAL A 111 -10.99 5.40 7.65
CA VAL A 111 -10.23 4.81 6.54
C VAL A 111 -10.41 3.30 6.58
N SER A 112 -10.96 2.70 5.54
CA SER A 112 -10.95 1.24 5.39
C SER A 112 -9.73 0.77 4.62
N LEU A 113 -9.08 -0.28 5.14
CA LEU A 113 -8.00 -1.02 4.49
C LEU A 113 -8.49 -2.36 3.92
N VAL A 114 -9.81 -2.53 3.82
CA VAL A 114 -10.44 -3.72 3.25
C VAL A 114 -10.56 -3.53 1.72
N SER A 115 -10.00 -4.47 0.96
CA SER A 115 -9.83 -4.31 -0.50
C SER A 115 -11.13 -4.19 -1.29
N THR A 116 -12.22 -4.76 -0.78
CA THR A 116 -13.52 -4.85 -1.45
C THR A 116 -14.54 -3.85 -0.92
N SER A 117 -14.14 -2.97 0.00
CA SER A 117 -15.01 -1.93 0.54
C SER A 117 -15.47 -0.99 -0.56
N LYS A 118 -16.69 -0.47 -0.37
CA LYS A 118 -17.27 0.58 -1.20
C LYS A 118 -17.55 1.80 -0.33
N LEU A 119 -17.10 2.97 -0.77
CA LEU A 119 -17.26 4.25 -0.04
C LEU A 119 -18.73 4.49 0.34
N GLU A 120 -19.65 4.25 -0.61
CA GLU A 120 -21.10 4.41 -0.39
C GLU A 120 -21.61 3.56 0.79
N ASN A 121 -21.26 2.27 0.83
CA ASN A 121 -21.67 1.37 1.91
C ASN A 121 -21.10 1.81 3.27
N MET A 122 -19.88 2.32 3.30
CA MET A 122 -19.26 2.83 4.54
C MET A 122 -19.97 4.09 5.02
N MET A 123 -20.28 5.03 4.13
CA MET A 123 -21.03 6.24 4.45
C MET A 123 -22.45 5.91 4.94
N GLU A 124 -23.16 4.99 4.28
CA GLU A 124 -24.50 4.57 4.70
C GLU A 124 -24.48 3.93 6.10
N ALA A 125 -23.54 3.00 6.34
CA ALA A 125 -23.45 2.28 7.61
C ALA A 125 -23.08 3.19 8.79
N THR A 126 -22.23 4.20 8.56
CA THR A 126 -21.68 5.06 9.63
C THR A 126 -22.36 6.42 9.73
N LYS A 127 -23.09 6.83 8.68
CA LYS A 127 -23.70 8.16 8.51
C LYS A 127 -22.68 9.30 8.47
N LEU A 128 -21.43 9.00 8.13
CA LEU A 128 -20.39 10.01 7.91
C LEU A 128 -20.56 10.68 6.55
N GLY A 129 -20.11 11.93 6.46
CA GLY A 129 -20.02 12.66 5.20
C GLY A 129 -18.89 12.17 4.31
N PRO A 130 -18.98 12.38 2.98
CA PRO A 130 -17.96 11.94 2.01
C PRO A 130 -16.56 12.51 2.28
N GLU A 131 -16.46 13.68 2.91
CA GLU A 131 -15.21 14.33 3.30
C GLU A 131 -14.45 13.61 4.43
N ASN A 132 -15.05 12.59 5.05
CA ASN A 132 -14.51 11.88 6.21
C ASN A 132 -14.36 10.37 5.98
N VAL A 133 -14.68 9.85 4.80
CA VAL A 133 -14.67 8.41 4.52
C VAL A 133 -13.72 8.12 3.36
N TYR A 134 -12.74 7.26 3.64
CA TYR A 134 -11.69 6.89 2.69
C TYR A 134 -11.55 5.37 2.62
N LYS A 135 -11.14 4.89 1.45
CA LYS A 135 -10.60 3.55 1.25
C LYS A 135 -9.12 3.70 0.90
N MET A 136 -8.29 2.85 1.47
CA MET A 136 -6.85 2.84 1.25
C MET A 136 -6.37 1.41 1.02
N ILE A 137 -5.33 1.26 0.20
CA ILE A 137 -4.62 0.00 0.03
C ILE A 137 -3.15 0.26 0.29
N CYS A 138 -2.57 -0.58 1.14
CA CYS A 138 -1.16 -0.57 1.47
C CYS A 138 -0.62 -2.00 1.46
N LEU A 139 0.69 -2.15 1.24
CA LEU A 139 1.37 -3.43 1.29
C LEU A 139 2.34 -3.50 2.48
N PRO A 140 2.70 -4.71 2.97
CA PRO A 140 3.58 -4.87 4.13
C PRO A 140 4.92 -4.12 4.13
N PRO A 141 5.57 -3.79 2.98
CA PRO A 141 6.82 -3.00 2.96
C PRO A 141 6.74 -1.62 3.63
N VAL A 142 5.55 -1.06 3.85
CA VAL A 142 5.37 0.20 4.63
C VAL A 142 5.96 0.12 6.04
N ALA A 143 6.07 -1.08 6.63
CA ALA A 143 6.72 -1.28 7.93
C ALA A 143 8.20 -0.89 7.95
N LYS A 144 8.85 -0.91 6.78
CA LYS A 144 10.27 -0.59 6.59
C LYS A 144 10.48 0.75 5.91
N LEU A 145 9.42 1.54 5.75
CA LEU A 145 9.44 2.78 4.96
C LEU A 145 9.88 2.52 3.51
N GLN A 146 9.38 1.44 2.90
CA GLN A 146 9.69 1.02 1.53
C GLN A 146 8.42 0.66 0.75
N GLY A 147 7.27 1.17 1.18
CA GLY A 147 5.98 0.89 0.55
C GLY A 147 5.39 2.14 -0.10
N THR A 148 4.53 1.92 -1.09
CA THR A 148 3.56 2.92 -1.54
C THR A 148 2.16 2.51 -1.06
N CYS A 149 1.29 3.51 -0.94
CA CYS A 149 -0.12 3.31 -0.68
C CYS A 149 -0.93 4.06 -1.74
N ILE A 150 -2.15 3.60 -1.95
CA ILE A 150 -3.14 4.28 -2.80
C ILE A 150 -4.38 4.56 -1.95
N MET A 151 -5.05 5.68 -2.18
CA MET A 151 -6.25 6.07 -1.44
C MET A 151 -7.32 6.70 -2.35
N VAL A 152 -8.57 6.61 -1.92
CA VAL A 152 -9.73 7.22 -2.58
C VAL A 152 -10.75 7.66 -1.51
N PRO A 153 -11.44 8.81 -1.69
CA PRO A 153 -11.17 9.86 -2.69
C PRO A 153 -9.85 10.60 -2.38
N PRO A 154 -9.47 11.62 -3.19
CA PRO A 154 -8.39 12.52 -2.80
C PRO A 154 -8.65 13.16 -1.43
N ASP A 155 -7.58 13.31 -0.65
CA ASP A 155 -7.59 13.78 0.72
C ASP A 155 -7.99 15.25 0.80
N GLN A 156 -9.03 15.52 1.59
CA GLN A 156 -9.52 16.86 1.89
C GLN A 156 -9.50 17.13 3.40
N THR A 157 -8.93 16.20 4.17
CA THR A 157 -8.90 16.28 5.63
C THR A 157 -7.87 17.32 6.08
N SER A 158 -8.14 17.95 7.22
CA SER A 158 -7.15 18.80 7.89
C SER A 158 -5.99 17.99 8.51
N ILE A 159 -6.07 16.66 8.49
CA ILE A 159 -5.06 15.75 9.04
C ILE A 159 -3.99 15.41 8.00
N HIS A 160 -4.24 15.65 6.71
CA HIS A 160 -3.31 15.35 5.62
C HIS A 160 -2.86 13.88 5.63
N ILE A 161 -3.83 12.95 5.63
CA ILE A 161 -3.63 11.49 5.53
C ILE A 161 -2.73 11.13 4.35
N GLN A 162 -2.89 11.76 3.19
CA GLN A 162 -2.03 11.51 2.03
C GLN A 162 -0.55 11.77 2.39
N ALA A 163 -0.27 12.89 3.05
CA ALA A 163 1.08 13.26 3.44
C ALA A 163 1.62 12.34 4.54
N LEU A 164 0.77 11.96 5.50
CA LEU A 164 1.11 10.98 6.54
C LEU A 164 1.56 9.66 5.93
N PHE A 165 0.80 9.12 4.99
CA PHE A 165 1.15 7.84 4.35
C PHE A 165 2.29 7.96 3.35
N SER A 166 2.54 9.15 2.79
CA SER A 166 3.71 9.40 1.95
C SER A 166 5.03 9.26 2.72
N THR A 167 4.99 9.31 4.05
CA THR A 167 6.18 9.07 4.90
C THR A 167 6.58 7.60 4.98
N LEU A 168 5.76 6.67 4.46
CA LEU A 168 5.95 5.22 4.57
C LEU A 168 6.78 4.61 3.42
N GLY A 169 7.55 5.43 2.72
CA GLY A 169 8.56 4.99 1.74
C GLY A 169 8.35 5.46 0.31
N GLY A 170 7.25 6.13 0.01
CA GLY A 170 6.97 6.65 -1.32
C GLY A 170 5.66 7.45 -1.34
N LYS A 171 5.41 8.19 -2.42
CA LYS A 171 4.19 8.98 -2.59
C LYS A 171 2.94 8.12 -2.38
N CYS A 172 2.04 8.55 -1.49
CA CYS A 172 0.69 8.00 -1.42
C CYS A 172 -0.11 8.55 -2.60
N ILE A 173 -0.60 7.68 -3.48
CA ILE A 173 -1.30 8.10 -4.71
C ILE A 173 -2.78 8.28 -4.39
N GLU A 174 -3.33 9.43 -4.78
CA GLU A 174 -4.74 9.74 -4.65
C GLU A 174 -5.47 9.37 -5.94
N CYS A 175 -6.36 8.40 -5.85
CA CYS A 175 -7.24 8.00 -6.94
C CYS A 175 -8.48 8.90 -6.92
N GLU A 176 -8.88 9.43 -8.09
CA GLU A 176 -10.06 10.29 -8.22
C GLU A 176 -11.36 9.54 -7.87
N ASN A 177 -11.44 8.25 -8.17
CA ASN A 177 -12.61 7.42 -7.90
C ASN A 177 -12.24 5.94 -7.70
N GLU A 178 -13.21 5.14 -7.26
CA GLU A 178 -12.99 3.71 -6.95
C GLU A 178 -12.63 2.89 -8.20
N ALA A 179 -13.07 3.28 -9.40
CA ALA A 179 -12.73 2.55 -10.62
C ALA A 179 -11.24 2.70 -10.96
N ILE A 180 -10.68 3.91 -10.81
CA ILE A 180 -9.23 4.14 -10.94
C ILE A 180 -8.47 3.38 -9.86
N MET A 181 -8.96 3.40 -8.62
CA MET A 181 -8.34 2.62 -7.54
C MET A 181 -8.33 1.12 -7.85
N ASP A 182 -9.46 0.57 -8.32
CA ASP A 182 -9.60 -0.84 -8.64
C ASP A 182 -8.61 -1.24 -9.76
N ALA A 183 -8.37 -0.38 -10.77
CA ALA A 183 -7.33 -0.58 -11.77
C ALA A 183 -5.90 -0.52 -11.18
N MET A 184 -5.62 0.45 -10.31
CA MET A 184 -4.33 0.61 -9.62
C MET A 184 -3.98 -0.58 -8.71
N MET A 185 -4.96 -1.33 -8.24
CA MET A 185 -4.74 -2.52 -7.41
C MET A 185 -4.27 -3.74 -8.23
N ILE A 186 -4.54 -3.78 -9.53
CA ILE A 186 -4.31 -4.96 -10.38
C ILE A 186 -2.83 -5.33 -10.52
N PRO A 187 -1.89 -4.38 -10.72
CA PRO A 187 -0.46 -4.70 -10.74
C PRO A 187 0.01 -5.43 -9.46
N GLY A 188 -0.62 -5.18 -8.31
CA GLY A 188 -0.35 -5.90 -7.06
C GLY A 188 -0.65 -7.40 -7.13
N CYS A 189 -1.52 -7.83 -8.04
CA CYS A 189 -1.85 -9.25 -8.28
C CYS A 189 -0.79 -9.97 -9.15
N LEU A 190 0.19 -9.24 -9.71
CA LEU A 190 1.28 -9.82 -10.51
C LEU A 190 2.40 -10.44 -9.66
N MET A 191 2.38 -10.33 -8.32
CA MET A 191 3.38 -10.97 -7.46
C MET A 191 3.53 -12.48 -7.74
N GLY A 192 2.40 -13.19 -7.84
CA GLY A 192 2.37 -14.63 -8.16
C GLY A 192 2.93 -14.94 -9.56
N PRO A 193 2.41 -14.29 -10.62
CA PRO A 193 2.96 -14.38 -11.98
C PRO A 193 4.47 -14.08 -12.05
N ILE A 194 4.96 -13.03 -11.40
CA ILE A 194 6.39 -12.68 -11.38
C ILE A 194 7.22 -13.76 -10.68
N TYR A 195 6.77 -14.32 -9.55
CA TYR A 195 7.45 -15.48 -8.94
C TYR A 195 7.44 -16.71 -9.86
N GLY A 196 6.36 -16.91 -10.63
CA GLY A 196 6.28 -17.93 -11.67
C GLY A 196 7.33 -17.74 -12.76
N LEU A 197 7.51 -16.50 -13.22
CA LEU A 197 8.53 -16.15 -14.22
C LEU A 197 9.96 -16.34 -13.68
N MET A 198 10.22 -15.91 -12.45
CA MET A 198 11.51 -16.15 -11.77
C MET A 198 11.81 -17.66 -11.66
N ARG A 199 10.80 -18.46 -11.30
CA ARG A 199 10.92 -19.93 -11.27
C ARG A 199 11.25 -20.49 -12.65
N GLN A 200 10.58 -20.03 -13.69
CA GLN A 200 10.83 -20.47 -15.07
C GLN A 200 12.26 -20.13 -15.54
N ASN A 201 12.76 -18.95 -15.18
CA ASN A 201 14.12 -18.52 -15.49
C ASN A 201 15.16 -19.43 -14.78
N ARG A 202 14.98 -19.67 -13.47
CA ARG A 202 15.82 -20.61 -12.71
C ARG A 202 15.85 -21.99 -13.37
N ASP A 203 14.69 -22.53 -13.72
CA ASP A 203 14.60 -23.87 -14.30
C ASP A 203 15.22 -23.94 -15.69
N TRP A 204 15.18 -22.84 -16.46
CA TRP A 204 15.90 -22.74 -17.73
C TRP A 204 17.42 -22.78 -17.53
N MET A 205 17.96 -22.03 -16.56
CA MET A 205 19.40 -22.06 -16.26
C MET A 205 19.86 -23.46 -15.83
N ILE A 206 19.05 -24.17 -15.04
CA ILE A 206 19.34 -25.55 -14.64
C ILE A 206 19.43 -26.48 -15.86
N ARG A 207 18.55 -26.32 -16.86
CA ARG A 207 18.63 -27.07 -18.11
C ARG A 207 19.90 -26.78 -18.93
N GLN A 208 20.50 -25.61 -18.73
CA GLN A 208 21.80 -25.26 -19.33
C GLN A 208 23.01 -25.77 -18.52
N GLY A 209 22.77 -26.51 -17.42
CA GLY A 209 23.83 -27.09 -16.58
C GLY A 209 24.25 -26.24 -15.38
N VAL A 210 23.57 -25.13 -15.10
CA VAL A 210 23.84 -24.32 -13.91
C VAL A 210 23.35 -25.04 -12.65
N PRO A 211 24.15 -25.14 -11.57
CA PRO A 211 23.69 -25.69 -10.29
C PRO A 211 22.46 -24.98 -9.76
N ALA A 212 21.47 -25.72 -9.26
CA ALA A 212 20.17 -25.17 -8.85
C ALA A 212 20.26 -24.07 -7.78
N LYS A 213 21.23 -24.19 -6.86
CA LYS A 213 21.50 -23.18 -5.83
C LYS A 213 21.95 -21.86 -6.45
N ASP A 214 22.89 -21.93 -7.39
CA ASP A 214 23.46 -20.76 -8.05
C ASP A 214 22.44 -20.11 -9.00
N ALA A 215 21.66 -20.91 -9.72
CA ALA A 215 20.56 -20.42 -10.55
C ALA A 215 19.52 -19.66 -9.73
N SER A 216 19.11 -20.21 -8.58
CA SER A 216 18.12 -19.56 -7.70
C SER A 216 18.66 -18.25 -7.12
N TYR A 217 19.92 -18.26 -6.66
CA TYR A 217 20.57 -17.07 -6.13
C TYR A 217 20.71 -15.99 -7.20
N PHE A 218 21.23 -16.35 -8.38
CA PHE A 218 21.44 -15.43 -9.49
C PHE A 218 20.13 -14.77 -9.94
N VAL A 219 19.07 -15.55 -10.17
CA VAL A 219 17.76 -15.01 -10.56
C VAL A 219 17.22 -14.03 -9.52
N GLY A 220 17.30 -14.36 -8.23
CA GLY A 220 16.86 -13.47 -7.17
C GLY A 220 17.63 -12.14 -7.16
N ARG A 221 18.95 -12.19 -7.30
CA ARG A 221 19.79 -10.99 -7.34
C ARG A 221 19.56 -10.14 -8.59
N GLN A 222 19.39 -10.78 -9.75
CA GLN A 222 19.16 -10.10 -11.02
C GLN A 222 17.82 -9.37 -11.05
N TYR A 223 16.74 -10.00 -10.57
CA TYR A 223 15.43 -9.32 -10.50
C TYR A 223 15.48 -8.15 -9.51
N LEU A 224 16.15 -8.33 -8.37
CA LEU A 224 16.34 -7.23 -7.42
C LEU A 224 17.07 -6.04 -8.07
N SER A 225 18.16 -6.27 -8.79
CA SER A 225 18.90 -5.18 -9.42
C SER A 225 18.08 -4.44 -10.48
N ILE A 226 17.27 -5.16 -11.27
CA ILE A 226 16.40 -4.54 -12.28
C ILE A 226 15.32 -3.68 -11.60
N VAL A 227 14.66 -4.21 -10.57
CA VAL A 227 13.60 -3.47 -9.84
C VAL A 227 14.16 -2.25 -9.11
N GLN A 228 15.36 -2.36 -8.52
CA GLN A 228 16.03 -1.24 -7.86
C GLN A 228 16.49 -0.15 -8.83
N ASP A 229 16.71 -0.48 -10.10
CA ASP A 229 17.04 0.50 -11.13
C ASP A 229 15.76 1.22 -11.57
N ALA A 230 14.72 0.45 -11.91
CA ALA A 230 13.41 0.96 -12.31
C ALA A 230 12.74 1.87 -11.27
N GLU A 231 13.01 1.67 -9.98
CA GLU A 231 12.37 2.45 -8.91
C GLU A 231 12.95 3.87 -8.74
N ARG A 232 14.21 4.13 -9.15
CA ARG A 232 14.93 5.37 -8.79
C ARG A 232 14.26 6.66 -9.26
N HIS A 233 13.66 6.62 -10.44
CA HIS A 233 13.01 7.75 -11.10
C HIS A 233 11.59 7.36 -11.55
N CYS A 234 10.93 6.47 -10.80
CA CYS A 234 9.62 5.93 -11.17
C CYS A 234 8.47 6.95 -11.10
N ASP A 235 8.74 8.18 -10.65
CA ASP A 235 7.84 9.33 -10.70
C ASP A 235 7.92 10.12 -12.02
N GLU A 236 8.91 9.83 -12.86
CA GLU A 236 9.07 10.41 -14.19
C GLU A 236 8.30 9.58 -15.24
N GLU A 237 7.44 10.24 -16.04
CA GLU A 237 6.46 9.58 -16.94
C GLU A 237 7.10 8.65 -17.98
N GLU A 238 8.25 9.03 -18.53
CA GLU A 238 8.93 8.30 -19.62
C GLU A 238 10.02 7.33 -19.13
N TYR A 239 10.28 7.25 -17.82
CA TYR A 239 11.48 6.59 -17.29
C TYR A 239 11.59 5.11 -17.69
N PHE A 240 10.48 4.38 -17.74
CA PHE A 240 10.49 2.99 -18.18
C PHE A 240 10.79 2.83 -19.68
N ASN A 241 10.40 3.81 -20.51
CA ASN A 241 10.77 3.83 -21.93
C ASN A 241 12.25 4.13 -22.09
N GLU A 242 12.79 5.07 -21.30
CA GLU A 242 14.22 5.39 -21.30
C GLU A 242 15.08 4.17 -20.93
N LEU A 243 14.69 3.40 -19.90
CA LEU A 243 15.39 2.15 -19.53
C LEU A 243 15.38 1.09 -20.65
N ILE A 244 14.35 1.10 -21.51
CA ILE A 244 14.29 0.23 -22.68
C ILE A 244 15.20 0.77 -23.80
N ASP A 245 15.20 2.08 -24.02
CA ASP A 245 15.98 2.76 -25.06
C ASP A 245 17.49 2.77 -24.78
N GLU A 246 17.90 2.70 -23.51
CA GLU A 246 19.30 2.56 -23.09
C GLU A 246 19.95 1.24 -23.54
N GLN A 247 19.16 0.27 -24.02
CA GLN A 247 19.67 -1.00 -24.51
C GLN A 247 20.59 -0.82 -25.72
N THR A 248 21.66 -1.62 -25.77
CA THR A 248 22.57 -1.61 -26.92
C THR A 248 21.84 -2.00 -28.21
N PRO A 249 21.85 -1.15 -29.26
CA PRO A 249 21.22 -1.47 -30.55
C PRO A 249 21.78 -2.75 -31.16
N GLY A 250 20.91 -3.69 -31.55
CA GLY A 250 21.28 -5.03 -32.01
C GLY A 250 21.76 -5.97 -30.91
N GLY A 251 21.68 -5.57 -29.64
CA GLY A 251 22.12 -6.31 -28.48
C GLY A 251 21.16 -7.44 -28.06
N LEU A 252 21.61 -8.24 -27.10
CA LEU A 252 20.87 -9.42 -26.62
C LEU A 252 19.55 -9.04 -25.91
N ASN A 253 19.51 -7.92 -25.18
CA ASN A 253 18.30 -7.46 -24.48
C ASN A 253 17.22 -7.05 -25.48
N GLU A 254 17.57 -6.22 -26.47
CA GLU A 254 16.64 -5.76 -27.51
C GLU A 254 16.06 -6.97 -28.29
N GLN A 255 16.92 -7.90 -28.68
CA GLN A 255 16.49 -9.11 -29.39
C GLN A 255 15.59 -10.00 -28.52
N SER A 256 15.85 -10.07 -27.21
CA SER A 256 15.00 -10.80 -26.27
C SER A 256 13.62 -10.18 -26.14
N LEU A 257 13.52 -8.85 -26.01
CA LEU A 257 12.25 -8.13 -25.95
C LEU A 257 11.43 -8.38 -27.23
N LYS A 258 12.02 -8.18 -28.40
CA LYS A 258 11.36 -8.46 -29.71
C LYS A 258 10.85 -9.89 -29.83
N ASN A 259 11.60 -10.87 -29.32
CA ASN A 259 11.17 -12.27 -29.33
C ASN A 259 9.95 -12.51 -28.44
N LEU A 260 9.90 -11.89 -27.26
CA LEU A 260 8.78 -12.01 -26.33
C LEU A 260 7.52 -11.30 -26.84
N GLU A 261 7.68 -10.12 -27.45
CA GLU A 261 6.59 -9.40 -28.13
C GLU A 261 5.99 -10.23 -29.26
N LYS A 262 6.84 -10.84 -30.10
CA LYS A 262 6.41 -11.67 -31.24
C LYS A 262 5.53 -12.86 -30.83
N VAL A 263 5.76 -13.42 -29.63
CA VAL A 263 4.96 -14.54 -29.11
C VAL A 263 3.78 -14.08 -28.25
N GLY A 264 3.52 -12.77 -28.17
CA GLY A 264 2.40 -12.20 -27.42
C GLY A 264 2.57 -12.25 -25.90
N PHE A 265 3.81 -12.38 -25.39
CA PHE A 265 4.06 -12.51 -23.96
C PHE A 265 3.55 -11.30 -23.16
N LEU A 266 3.83 -10.08 -23.63
CA LEU A 266 3.39 -8.87 -22.93
C LEU A 266 1.87 -8.73 -22.95
N ASN A 267 1.22 -8.94 -24.10
CA ASN A 267 -0.24 -8.89 -24.21
C ASN A 267 -0.94 -9.90 -23.26
N SER A 268 -0.31 -11.04 -22.98
CA SER A 268 -0.89 -12.01 -22.04
C SER A 268 -0.94 -11.51 -20.59
N TYR A 269 -0.13 -10.51 -20.22
CA TYR A 269 -0.27 -9.84 -18.94
C TYR A 269 -1.52 -8.96 -18.92
N ASP A 270 -1.79 -8.21 -20.00
CA ASP A 270 -2.99 -7.37 -20.11
C ASP A 270 -4.25 -8.22 -19.99
N ASP A 271 -4.33 -9.32 -20.74
CA ASP A 271 -5.48 -10.23 -20.68
C ASP A 271 -5.71 -10.79 -19.26
N ALA A 272 -4.62 -11.16 -18.56
CA ALA A 272 -4.71 -11.65 -17.19
C ALA A 272 -5.10 -10.54 -16.20
N MET A 273 -4.60 -9.32 -16.39
CA MET A 273 -4.95 -8.16 -15.57
C MET A 273 -6.42 -7.78 -15.75
N ASP A 274 -6.92 -7.76 -16.99
CA ASP A 274 -8.33 -7.51 -17.31
C ASP A 274 -9.25 -8.55 -16.66
N ALA A 275 -8.89 -9.83 -16.75
CA ALA A 275 -9.66 -10.89 -16.09
C ALA A 275 -9.72 -10.71 -14.56
N ILE A 276 -8.61 -10.31 -13.92
CA ILE A 276 -8.59 -10.04 -12.48
C ILE A 276 -9.35 -8.76 -12.12
N LEU A 277 -9.32 -7.74 -12.97
CA LEU A 277 -10.11 -6.52 -12.80
C LEU A 277 -11.62 -6.83 -12.87
N ASP A 278 -12.03 -7.67 -13.81
CA ASP A 278 -13.42 -8.12 -13.91
C ASP A 278 -13.84 -8.95 -12.70
N ARG A 279 -12.95 -9.80 -12.17
CA ARG A 279 -13.18 -10.51 -10.90
C ARG A 279 -13.32 -9.56 -9.71
N LEU A 280 -12.44 -8.57 -9.59
CA LEU A 280 -12.48 -7.58 -8.51
C LEU A 280 -13.81 -6.80 -8.54
N ASN A 281 -14.28 -6.49 -9.75
CA ASN A 281 -15.56 -5.84 -10.00
C ASN A 281 -16.78 -6.79 -9.91
N GLY A 282 -16.58 -8.07 -9.60
CA GLY A 282 -17.65 -9.06 -9.46
C GLY A 282 -18.36 -9.43 -10.76
N LYS A 283 -17.75 -9.19 -11.93
CA LYS A 283 -18.32 -9.53 -13.24
C LYS A 283 -18.09 -10.99 -13.64
N THR A 284 -16.93 -11.55 -13.28
CA THR A 284 -16.51 -12.93 -13.59
C THR A 284 -15.79 -13.54 -12.38
N ASP A 285 -15.35 -14.80 -12.48
CA ASP A 285 -14.47 -15.43 -11.48
C ASP A 285 -12.97 -15.15 -11.72
N GLY A 286 -12.65 -14.39 -12.77
CA GLY A 286 -11.30 -14.03 -13.20
C GLY A 286 -10.55 -15.11 -13.97
N SER A 287 -11.24 -16.15 -14.44
CA SER A 287 -10.69 -17.06 -15.45
C SER A 287 -10.75 -16.44 -16.86
N MET A 288 -9.75 -16.77 -17.68
CA MET A 288 -9.66 -16.45 -19.11
C MET A 288 -10.18 -17.59 -19.98
#